data_AF-A0A963QK85-F1
#
_entry.id   AF-A0A963QK85-F1
#
_cell.length_a   1.000
_cell.length_b   1.000
_cell.length_c   1.000
_cell.angle_alpha   90.00
_cell.angle_beta   90.00
_cell.angle_gamma   90.00
#
_symmetry.space_group_name_H-M   'P 1'
#
loop_
_entity.id
_entity.type
_entity.pdbx_description
1 polymer ?
#
loop_
_entity_poly.entity_id
_entity_poly.type
_entity_poly.pdbx_seq_one_letter_code
_entity_poly.pdbx_strand_id
1 'polypeptide(L)'
;MRERPLPGPEDKDQRQSDLRVELARAARIGIDVFGVNLLNFNGKVAAAFPGLLDAAQETDPRFRVAIEPDMYALKNVTVDQLVAYLLNFARHPAAFRSADGRLVVMPFKAEAQPPQFWKELSDRMAQAGEPIAFIPIFVNPSQAGQYAGISAAASRWMTTSANSGPAQGNFGKAMLRQGYPAWIAAAAPQDSRPKDGFTFEARGSRSFTDALMAGIDGGASGLHLVTWNDYTEASELQPSTATRFAYYDIAAYYIAWFKNGSPPKIERDGFVGLHRKQLFRPDDRSRGKPWHIRGGPGVDIVEMTAFLTAPAELRITTGGKTFSEQVPAGMHRFTAPAAVGSVSMAIVRNGRNVASCKSPWTIEAQPDRHNPVYAGFSSLRGCN
;
A
#
# COMPACT_ATOMS: atom_id res chain seq x y z
N MET A 1 9.25 4.60 15.81
CA MET A 1 8.40 4.80 14.63
C MET A 1 8.61 6.22 14.10
N ARG A 2 8.66 6.39 12.77
CA ARG A 2 8.83 7.71 12.13
C ARG A 2 7.49 8.41 11.86
N GLU A 3 6.42 7.63 11.84
CA GLU A 3 5.05 8.05 11.62
C GLU A 3 4.14 7.38 12.67
N ARG A 4 2.92 7.89 12.83
CA ARG A 4 1.88 7.31 13.68
C ARG A 4 0.53 7.38 12.97
N PRO A 5 -0.45 6.52 13.31
CA PRO A 5 -1.84 6.70 12.90
C PRO A 5 -2.33 8.10 13.24
N LEU A 6 -3.26 8.63 12.44
CA LEU A 6 -4.05 9.78 12.88
C LEU A 6 -4.89 9.40 14.11
N PRO A 7 -5.08 10.31 15.07
CA PRO A 7 -5.88 10.00 16.26
C PRO A 7 -7.31 9.59 15.88
N GLY A 8 -7.83 8.59 16.59
CA GLY A 8 -9.22 8.15 16.54
C GLY A 8 -10.13 9.01 17.43
N PRO A 9 -11.46 8.76 17.38
CA PRO A 9 -12.40 9.36 18.32
C PRO A 9 -12.12 8.88 19.75
N GLU A 10 -12.19 9.75 20.75
CA GLU A 10 -12.03 9.35 22.16
C GLU A 10 -13.35 8.78 22.70
N ASP A 11 -13.38 7.47 22.99
CA ASP A 11 -14.56 6.83 23.58
C ASP A 11 -14.25 5.61 24.48
N LYS A 12 -15.30 5.04 25.09
CA LYS A 12 -15.19 3.92 26.05
C LYS A 12 -14.79 2.58 25.40
N ASP A 13 -15.03 2.42 24.10
CA ASP A 13 -14.68 1.22 23.33
C ASP A 13 -13.71 1.59 22.19
N GLN A 14 -12.65 2.28 22.60
CA GLN A 14 -11.66 2.89 21.70
C GLN A 14 -11.21 1.94 20.59
N ARG A 15 -10.94 0.67 20.93
CA ARG A 15 -10.43 -0.31 19.97
C ARG A 15 -11.46 -0.60 18.87
N GLN A 16 -12.72 -0.81 19.23
CA GLN A 16 -13.75 -1.12 18.24
C GLN A 16 -14.04 0.10 17.36
N SER A 17 -14.06 1.30 17.95
CA SER A 17 -14.21 2.54 17.20
C SER A 17 -13.04 2.80 16.25
N ASP A 18 -11.81 2.54 16.67
CA ASP A 18 -10.64 2.64 15.80
C ASP A 18 -10.77 1.68 14.60
N LEU A 19 -11.20 0.44 14.82
CA LEU A 19 -11.43 -0.53 13.73
C LEU A 19 -12.48 -0.03 12.73
N ARG A 20 -13.62 0.50 13.20
CA ARG A 20 -14.65 1.09 12.34
C ARG A 20 -14.12 2.27 11.53
N VAL A 21 -13.30 3.13 12.13
CA VAL A 21 -12.69 4.28 11.44
C VAL A 21 -11.74 3.81 10.34
N GLU A 22 -10.90 2.82 10.62
CA GLU A 22 -9.96 2.27 9.63
C GLU A 22 -10.71 1.61 8.45
N LEU A 23 -11.74 0.82 8.73
CA LEU A 23 -12.61 0.23 7.71
C LEU A 23 -13.35 1.29 6.89
N ALA A 24 -13.90 2.31 7.54
CA ALA A 24 -14.59 3.40 6.86
C ALA A 24 -13.64 4.17 5.92
N ARG A 25 -12.40 4.41 6.34
CA ARG A 25 -11.34 5.02 5.51
C ARG A 25 -11.04 4.13 4.30
N ALA A 26 -10.78 2.85 4.52
CA ALA A 26 -10.48 1.93 3.42
C ALA A 26 -11.64 1.83 2.40
N ALA A 27 -12.87 1.63 2.89
CA ALA A 27 -14.07 1.57 2.07
C ALA A 27 -14.29 2.88 1.28
N ARG A 28 -13.98 4.04 1.88
CA ARG A 28 -14.18 5.36 1.26
C ARG A 28 -13.36 5.56 -0.02
N ILE A 29 -12.19 4.93 -0.13
CA ILE A 29 -11.35 4.97 -1.36
C ILE A 29 -11.53 3.74 -2.25
N GLY A 30 -12.52 2.90 -1.94
CA GLY A 30 -12.87 1.73 -2.73
C GLY A 30 -11.99 0.51 -2.47
N ILE A 31 -11.35 0.37 -1.31
CA ILE A 31 -10.81 -0.93 -0.89
C ILE A 31 -11.99 -1.83 -0.52
N ASP A 32 -12.00 -3.06 -1.03
CA ASP A 32 -13.10 -4.02 -0.80
C ASP A 32 -12.79 -5.02 0.33
N VAL A 33 -11.51 -5.32 0.53
CA VAL A 33 -11.06 -6.40 1.40
C VAL A 33 -9.83 -5.98 2.18
N PHE A 34 -9.82 -6.28 3.47
CA PHE A 34 -8.57 -6.32 4.25
C PHE A 34 -7.99 -7.74 4.27
N GLY A 35 -6.74 -7.88 3.81
CA GLY A 35 -5.92 -9.05 4.08
C GLY A 35 -5.30 -8.92 5.47
N VAL A 36 -5.75 -9.74 6.42
CA VAL A 36 -5.32 -9.62 7.82
C VAL A 36 -4.19 -10.59 8.09
N ASN A 37 -3.05 -10.02 8.46
CA ASN A 37 -1.86 -10.79 8.74
C ASN A 37 -2.03 -11.64 10.04
N LEU A 38 -2.06 -12.96 9.88
CA LEU A 38 -2.20 -13.93 10.96
C LEU A 38 -0.83 -14.37 11.45
N LEU A 39 -0.36 -13.72 12.52
CA LEU A 39 0.97 -13.93 13.11
C LEU A 39 1.00 -15.06 14.15
N ASN A 40 -0.13 -15.35 14.78
CA ASN A 40 -0.28 -16.36 15.83
C ASN A 40 -1.78 -16.67 16.05
N PHE A 41 -2.07 -17.74 16.79
CA PHE A 41 -3.44 -18.15 17.12
C PHE A 41 -3.92 -17.66 18.50
N ASN A 42 -3.09 -16.90 19.23
CA ASN A 42 -3.36 -16.54 20.62
C ASN A 42 -2.81 -15.15 21.00
N GLY A 43 -3.21 -14.64 22.17
CA GLY A 43 -2.76 -13.35 22.66
C GLY A 43 -3.49 -12.16 22.03
N LYS A 44 -2.94 -10.95 22.21
CA LYS A 44 -3.64 -9.69 21.94
C LYS A 44 -4.02 -9.50 20.47
N VAL A 45 -3.17 -9.94 19.53
CA VAL A 45 -3.43 -9.80 18.09
C VAL A 45 -4.56 -10.72 17.66
N ALA A 46 -4.49 -12.01 18.02
CA ALA A 46 -5.55 -12.95 17.74
C ALA A 46 -6.89 -12.55 18.39
N ALA A 47 -6.86 -11.99 19.60
CA ALA A 47 -8.06 -11.54 20.31
C ALA A 47 -8.74 -10.30 19.67
N ALA A 48 -8.03 -9.52 18.85
CA ALA A 48 -8.62 -8.38 18.14
C ALA A 48 -9.37 -8.79 16.86
N PHE A 49 -9.15 -10.01 16.37
CA PHE A 49 -9.65 -10.45 15.07
C PHE A 49 -11.18 -10.57 14.98
N PRO A 50 -11.89 -11.13 15.98
CA PRO A 50 -13.36 -11.13 15.96
C PRO A 50 -13.93 -9.72 15.88
N GLY A 51 -13.40 -8.77 16.66
CA GLY A 51 -13.85 -7.37 16.64
C GLY A 51 -13.66 -6.69 15.28
N LEU A 52 -12.61 -7.05 14.53
CA LEU A 52 -12.43 -6.57 13.15
C LEU A 52 -13.50 -7.09 12.20
N LEU A 53 -13.89 -8.36 12.34
CA LEU A 53 -14.94 -8.96 11.52
C LEU A 53 -16.30 -8.34 11.81
N ASP A 54 -16.61 -8.12 13.10
CA ASP A 54 -17.81 -7.41 13.53
C ASP A 54 -17.81 -5.97 12.99
N ALA A 55 -16.68 -5.24 13.14
CA ALA A 55 -16.55 -3.88 12.64
C ALA A 55 -16.74 -3.80 11.12
N ALA A 56 -16.23 -4.78 10.36
CA ALA A 56 -16.40 -4.83 8.91
C ALA A 56 -17.88 -4.94 8.53
N GLN A 57 -18.62 -5.83 9.20
CA GLN A 57 -20.06 -5.99 8.98
C GLN A 57 -20.86 -4.74 9.37
N GLU A 58 -20.49 -4.07 10.47
CA GLU A 58 -21.15 -2.86 10.96
C GLU A 58 -20.89 -1.63 10.08
N THR A 59 -19.69 -1.52 9.49
CA THR A 59 -19.23 -0.29 8.82
C THR A 59 -19.66 -0.22 7.36
N ASP A 60 -19.46 -1.30 6.60
CA ASP A 60 -19.98 -1.46 5.24
C ASP A 60 -20.26 -2.95 5.01
N PRO A 61 -21.53 -3.38 4.92
CA PRO A 61 -21.90 -4.79 4.71
C PRO A 61 -21.34 -5.42 3.44
N ARG A 62 -20.67 -4.68 2.55
CA ARG A 62 -19.95 -5.18 1.37
C ARG A 62 -18.45 -5.35 1.61
N PHE A 63 -17.89 -4.71 2.63
CA PHE A 63 -16.49 -4.86 2.99
C PHE A 63 -16.25 -6.26 3.54
N ARG A 64 -15.13 -6.88 3.15
CA ARG A 64 -14.80 -8.25 3.54
C ARG A 64 -13.42 -8.31 4.17
N VAL A 65 -13.13 -9.43 4.80
CA VAL A 65 -11.84 -9.73 5.39
C VAL A 65 -11.34 -11.02 4.77
N ALA A 66 -10.12 -11.02 4.24
CA ALA A 66 -9.40 -12.22 3.88
C ALA A 66 -8.34 -12.49 4.96
N ILE A 67 -8.02 -13.76 5.17
CA ILE A 67 -6.96 -14.14 6.09
C ILE A 67 -5.65 -14.33 5.33
N GLU A 68 -4.58 -13.76 5.87
CA GLU A 68 -3.23 -13.85 5.33
C GLU A 68 -2.34 -14.57 6.36
N PRO A 69 -2.27 -15.92 6.34
CA PRO A 69 -1.35 -16.66 7.20
C PRO A 69 0.11 -16.26 6.96
N ASP A 70 0.80 -15.81 8.00
CA ASP A 70 2.21 -15.42 7.91
C ASP A 70 3.10 -16.65 8.07
N MET A 71 3.64 -17.18 6.97
CA MET A 71 4.49 -18.38 7.06
C MET A 71 5.90 -18.09 7.60
N TYR A 72 6.26 -16.82 7.79
CA TYR A 72 7.47 -16.47 8.52
C TYR A 72 7.26 -16.49 10.04
N ALA A 73 6.09 -16.04 10.52
CA ALA A 73 5.75 -16.08 11.95
C ALA A 73 5.27 -17.47 12.39
N LEU A 74 4.43 -18.12 11.58
CA LEU A 74 3.81 -19.42 11.85
C LEU A 74 4.73 -20.60 11.45
N LYS A 75 6.01 -20.58 11.83
CA LYS A 75 7.03 -21.53 11.34
C LYS A 75 6.69 -23.01 11.54
N ASN A 76 5.97 -23.33 12.62
CA ASN A 76 5.66 -24.70 13.03
C ASN A 76 4.15 -25.00 12.94
N VAL A 77 3.40 -24.22 12.16
CA VAL A 77 1.96 -24.46 11.98
C VAL A 77 1.72 -25.80 11.30
N THR A 78 0.78 -26.56 11.84
CA THR A 78 0.30 -27.80 11.19
C THR A 78 -0.92 -27.52 10.32
N VAL A 79 -1.19 -28.39 9.36
CA VAL A 79 -2.44 -28.33 8.57
C VAL A 79 -3.66 -28.36 9.50
N ASP A 80 -3.66 -29.21 10.54
CA ASP A 80 -4.74 -29.27 11.54
C ASP A 80 -5.03 -27.93 12.20
N GLN A 81 -4.00 -27.25 12.68
CA GLN A 81 -4.15 -25.95 13.35
C GLN A 81 -4.74 -24.92 12.41
N LEU A 82 -4.26 -24.89 11.16
CA LEU A 82 -4.72 -23.92 10.18
C LEU A 82 -6.16 -24.24 9.72
N VAL A 83 -6.51 -25.50 9.45
CA VAL A 83 -7.89 -25.93 9.15
C VAL A 83 -8.84 -25.49 10.26
N ALA A 84 -8.51 -25.81 11.53
CA ALA A 84 -9.37 -25.47 12.66
C ALA A 84 -9.63 -23.97 12.76
N TYR A 85 -8.59 -23.15 12.54
CA TYR A 85 -8.72 -21.69 12.54
C TYR A 85 -9.58 -21.20 11.37
N LEU A 86 -9.31 -21.68 10.16
CA LEU A 86 -10.02 -21.28 8.95
C LEU A 86 -11.50 -21.67 8.98
N LEU A 87 -11.86 -22.84 9.52
CA LEU A 87 -13.26 -23.24 9.69
C LEU A 87 -14.01 -22.34 10.67
N ASN A 88 -13.35 -21.86 11.73
CA ASN A 88 -13.96 -20.89 12.62
C ASN A 88 -14.15 -19.53 11.92
N PHE A 89 -13.15 -19.09 11.18
CA PHE A 89 -13.19 -17.85 10.41
C PHE A 89 -14.29 -17.86 9.34
N ALA A 90 -14.44 -18.97 8.61
CA ALA A 90 -15.39 -19.13 7.50
C ALA A 90 -16.87 -18.91 7.87
N ARG A 91 -17.19 -19.08 9.17
CA ARG A 91 -18.55 -18.89 9.72
C ARG A 91 -18.97 -17.42 9.77
N HIS A 92 -18.02 -16.49 9.76
CA HIS A 92 -18.34 -15.08 9.85
C HIS A 92 -18.81 -14.52 8.50
N PRO A 93 -19.93 -13.77 8.42
CA PRO A 93 -20.45 -13.24 7.15
C PRO A 93 -19.50 -12.24 6.47
N ALA A 94 -18.62 -11.60 7.22
CA ALA A 94 -17.57 -10.74 6.68
C ALA A 94 -16.37 -11.49 6.07
N ALA A 95 -16.27 -12.82 6.23
CA ALA A 95 -15.20 -13.60 5.61
C ALA A 95 -15.28 -13.52 4.08
N PHE A 96 -14.16 -13.20 3.44
CA PHE A 96 -14.10 -13.00 2.01
C PHE A 96 -14.19 -14.33 1.28
N ARG A 97 -15.16 -14.41 0.36
CA ARG A 97 -15.34 -15.53 -0.54
C ARG A 97 -15.17 -15.05 -1.97
N SER A 98 -14.50 -15.86 -2.77
CA SER A 98 -14.40 -15.64 -4.20
C SER A 98 -15.76 -15.82 -4.87
N ALA A 99 -15.88 -15.40 -6.14
CA ALA A 99 -17.15 -15.40 -6.86
C ALA A 99 -17.80 -16.80 -6.97
N ASP A 100 -17.00 -17.87 -6.91
CA ASP A 100 -17.47 -19.27 -6.92
C ASP A 100 -17.81 -19.82 -5.52
N GLY A 101 -17.79 -18.97 -4.48
CA GLY A 101 -18.18 -19.31 -3.12
C GLY A 101 -17.05 -19.83 -2.24
N ARG A 102 -15.84 -20.06 -2.78
CA ARG A 102 -14.70 -20.54 -1.99
C ARG A 102 -14.14 -19.47 -1.06
N LEU A 103 -13.76 -19.86 0.16
CA LEU A 103 -13.10 -19.00 1.13
C LEU A 103 -11.72 -18.55 0.62
N VAL A 104 -11.45 -17.25 0.58
CA VAL A 104 -10.16 -16.74 0.10
C VAL A 104 -9.12 -16.80 1.21
N VAL A 105 -7.99 -17.46 0.92
CA VAL A 105 -6.84 -17.58 1.84
C VAL A 105 -5.58 -17.13 1.10
N MET A 106 -4.91 -16.12 1.65
CA MET A 106 -3.82 -15.42 0.97
C MET A 106 -2.50 -15.48 1.77
N PRO A 107 -1.81 -16.62 1.89
CA PRO A 107 -0.69 -16.73 2.81
C PRO A 107 0.54 -15.94 2.35
N PHE A 108 1.09 -15.14 3.26
CA PHE A 108 2.37 -14.47 3.12
C PHE A 108 3.52 -15.47 3.17
N LYS A 109 4.45 -15.34 2.22
CA LYS A 109 5.59 -16.24 2.07
C LYS A 109 5.15 -17.70 1.94
N ALA A 110 4.13 -17.93 1.10
CA ALA A 110 3.55 -19.25 0.89
C ALA A 110 4.60 -20.33 0.55
N GLU A 111 5.70 -19.93 -0.10
CA GLU A 111 6.82 -20.80 -0.48
C GLU A 111 7.65 -21.34 0.70
N ALA A 112 7.38 -20.89 1.93
CA ALA A 112 7.96 -21.51 3.13
C ALA A 112 7.35 -22.87 3.46
N GLN A 113 6.22 -23.24 2.83
CA GLN A 113 5.60 -24.55 2.92
C GLN A 113 5.50 -25.17 1.52
N PRO A 114 5.77 -26.48 1.35
CA PRO A 114 5.72 -27.13 0.03
C PRO A 114 4.29 -27.17 -0.52
N PRO A 115 4.09 -27.32 -1.85
CA PRO A 115 2.75 -27.41 -2.46
C PRO A 115 1.84 -28.47 -1.81
N GLN A 116 2.40 -29.58 -1.34
CA GLN A 116 1.63 -30.64 -0.69
C GLN A 116 0.94 -30.19 0.60
N PHE A 117 1.57 -29.30 1.38
CA PHE A 117 0.95 -28.73 2.58
C PHE A 117 -0.34 -27.97 2.23
N TRP A 118 -0.27 -27.13 1.19
CA TRP A 118 -1.42 -26.34 0.73
C TRP A 118 -2.48 -27.18 0.05
N LYS A 119 -2.07 -28.24 -0.65
CA LYS A 119 -3.02 -29.21 -1.21
C LYS A 119 -3.78 -29.94 -0.10
N GLU A 120 -3.09 -30.44 0.91
CA GLU A 120 -3.71 -31.11 2.05
C GLU A 120 -4.68 -30.18 2.79
N LEU A 121 -4.27 -28.93 3.05
CA LEU A 121 -5.14 -27.89 3.61
C LEU A 121 -6.40 -27.70 2.77
N SER A 122 -6.24 -27.56 1.45
CA SER A 122 -7.37 -27.35 0.52
C SER A 122 -8.32 -28.53 0.51
N ASP A 123 -7.81 -29.76 0.44
CA ASP A 123 -8.60 -30.98 0.43
C ASP A 123 -9.40 -31.13 1.73
N ARG A 124 -8.78 -30.86 2.89
CA ARG A 124 -9.44 -30.96 4.20
C ARG A 124 -10.50 -29.88 4.42
N MET A 125 -10.22 -28.67 3.97
CA MET A 125 -11.21 -27.59 3.98
C MET A 125 -12.42 -27.94 3.09
N ALA A 126 -12.19 -28.53 1.90
CA ALA A 126 -13.27 -28.98 1.02
C ALA A 126 -14.09 -30.13 1.65
N GLN A 127 -13.44 -31.11 2.28
CA GLN A 127 -14.11 -32.20 3.00
C GLN A 127 -14.98 -31.71 4.16
N ALA A 128 -14.59 -30.60 4.79
CA ALA A 128 -15.35 -29.94 5.85
C ALA A 128 -16.46 -29.01 5.31
N GLY A 129 -16.70 -28.97 4.00
CA GLY A 129 -17.72 -28.15 3.36
C GLY A 129 -17.34 -26.69 3.12
N GLU A 130 -16.08 -26.33 3.32
CA GLU A 130 -15.57 -24.95 3.21
C GLU A 130 -14.38 -24.86 2.24
N PRO A 131 -14.57 -25.15 0.94
CA PRO A 131 -13.47 -25.14 -0.03
C PRO A 131 -12.79 -23.76 -0.11
N ILE A 132 -11.47 -23.75 -0.36
CA ILE A 132 -10.67 -22.51 -0.39
C ILE A 132 -10.24 -22.11 -1.80
N ALA A 133 -10.17 -20.81 -2.02
CA ALA A 133 -9.43 -20.17 -3.10
C ALA A 133 -8.05 -19.80 -2.56
N PHE A 134 -7.06 -20.68 -2.78
CA PHE A 134 -5.68 -20.49 -2.36
C PHE A 134 -4.97 -19.48 -3.27
N ILE A 135 -4.49 -18.38 -2.71
CA ILE A 135 -3.79 -17.30 -3.43
C ILE A 135 -2.44 -17.05 -2.74
N PRO A 136 -1.36 -17.77 -3.10
CA PRO A 136 -0.06 -17.57 -2.48
C PRO A 136 0.48 -16.17 -2.74
N ILE A 137 1.05 -15.55 -1.70
CA ILE A 137 1.80 -14.30 -1.79
C ILE A 137 3.29 -14.63 -1.65
N PHE A 138 4.02 -14.57 -2.77
CA PHE A 138 5.42 -14.98 -2.82
C PHE A 138 6.39 -13.86 -2.40
N VAL A 139 7.31 -14.14 -1.48
CA VAL A 139 8.48 -13.26 -1.25
C VAL A 139 9.57 -13.56 -2.28
N ASN A 140 9.70 -14.83 -2.68
CA ASN A 140 10.59 -15.30 -3.73
C ASN A 140 9.80 -15.88 -4.92
N PRO A 141 9.37 -15.05 -5.90
CA PRO A 141 8.55 -15.49 -7.03
C PRO A 141 9.20 -16.52 -7.96
N SER A 142 10.52 -16.77 -7.87
CA SER A 142 11.15 -17.83 -8.69
C SER A 142 10.65 -19.23 -8.31
N GLN A 143 10.11 -19.39 -7.10
CA GLN A 143 9.54 -20.65 -6.62
C GLN A 143 8.05 -20.80 -6.96
N ALA A 144 7.42 -19.84 -7.65
CA ALA A 144 5.98 -19.85 -7.87
C ALA A 144 5.51 -21.00 -8.77
N GLY A 145 6.33 -21.50 -9.70
CA GLY A 145 5.90 -22.47 -10.71
C GLY A 145 5.28 -23.75 -10.15
N GLN A 146 5.77 -24.24 -9.00
CA GLN A 146 5.29 -25.48 -8.37
C GLN A 146 3.90 -25.36 -7.70
N TYR A 147 3.34 -24.16 -7.55
CA TYR A 147 2.03 -23.94 -6.92
C TYR A 147 0.90 -23.70 -7.94
N ALA A 148 1.21 -23.50 -9.23
CA ALA A 148 0.24 -23.09 -10.24
C ALA A 148 -0.99 -24.02 -10.30
N GLY A 149 -0.77 -25.34 -10.24
CA GLY A 149 -1.84 -26.35 -10.35
C GLY A 149 -2.80 -26.41 -9.15
N ILE A 150 -2.51 -25.71 -8.05
CA ILE A 150 -3.35 -25.69 -6.83
C ILE A 150 -3.83 -24.29 -6.45
N SER A 151 -3.49 -23.26 -7.22
CA SER A 151 -3.75 -21.86 -6.90
C SER A 151 -4.90 -21.27 -7.72
N ALA A 152 -5.73 -20.45 -7.08
CA ALA A 152 -6.77 -19.67 -7.76
C ALA A 152 -6.19 -18.42 -8.44
N ALA A 153 -5.14 -17.85 -7.87
CA ALA A 153 -4.34 -16.75 -8.42
C ALA A 153 -2.96 -16.75 -7.77
N ALA A 154 -2.03 -15.92 -8.25
CA ALA A 154 -0.77 -15.64 -7.56
C ALA A 154 -0.62 -14.16 -7.26
N SER A 155 0.00 -13.86 -6.13
CA SER A 155 0.51 -12.53 -5.81
C SER A 155 1.98 -12.60 -5.41
N ARG A 156 2.62 -11.45 -5.32
CA ARG A 156 3.95 -11.31 -4.74
C ARG A 156 3.91 -10.31 -3.62
N TRP A 157 4.88 -10.39 -2.72
CA TRP A 157 5.11 -9.29 -1.77
C TRP A 157 5.51 -8.02 -2.51
N MET A 158 5.47 -6.89 -1.78
CA MET A 158 5.63 -5.56 -2.36
C MET A 158 6.91 -5.36 -3.17
N THR A 159 6.84 -4.38 -4.06
CA THR A 159 7.98 -3.77 -4.74
C THR A 159 7.95 -2.27 -4.47
N THR A 160 9.01 -1.74 -3.86
CA THR A 160 9.09 -0.34 -3.38
C THR A 160 10.33 0.39 -3.92
N SER A 161 10.68 0.15 -5.19
CA SER A 161 11.82 0.81 -5.84
C SER A 161 11.47 1.45 -7.18
N ALA A 162 12.43 2.13 -7.80
CA ALA A 162 12.28 2.67 -9.14
C ALA A 162 11.94 1.62 -10.22
N ASN A 163 12.15 0.32 -9.93
CA ASN A 163 11.86 -0.81 -10.82
C ASN A 163 10.50 -1.48 -10.55
N SER A 164 9.64 -0.92 -9.70
CA SER A 164 8.40 -1.58 -9.29
C SER A 164 7.46 -1.91 -10.45
N GLY A 165 7.22 -0.98 -11.39
CA GLY A 165 6.39 -1.24 -12.57
C GLY A 165 6.86 -2.44 -13.41
N PRO A 166 8.10 -2.43 -13.94
CA PRO A 166 8.64 -3.58 -14.67
C PRO A 166 8.65 -4.87 -13.86
N ALA A 167 8.97 -4.81 -12.56
CA ALA A 167 8.97 -5.98 -11.69
C ALA A 167 7.57 -6.60 -11.51
N GLN A 168 6.52 -5.79 -11.40
CA GLN A 168 5.13 -6.26 -11.33
C GLN A 168 4.64 -6.80 -12.69
N GLY A 169 4.88 -6.07 -13.78
CA GLY A 169 4.48 -6.52 -15.11
C GLY A 169 5.16 -7.83 -15.53
N ASN A 170 6.45 -8.00 -15.21
CA ASN A 170 7.17 -9.24 -15.46
C ASN A 170 6.68 -10.39 -14.58
N PHE A 171 6.29 -10.11 -13.33
CA PHE A 171 5.67 -11.09 -12.45
C PHE A 171 4.35 -11.60 -13.04
N GLY A 172 3.42 -10.71 -13.40
CA GLY A 172 2.13 -11.10 -13.99
C GLY A 172 2.30 -11.98 -15.24
N LYS A 173 3.16 -11.55 -16.18
CA LYS A 173 3.50 -12.35 -17.37
C LYS A 173 4.09 -13.71 -17.03
N ALA A 174 4.92 -13.80 -15.99
CA ALA A 174 5.50 -15.07 -15.55
C ALA A 174 4.44 -16.00 -14.95
N MET A 175 3.52 -15.49 -14.12
CA MET A 175 2.45 -16.30 -13.52
C MET A 175 1.53 -16.87 -14.61
N LEU A 176 1.11 -16.06 -15.58
CA LEU A 176 0.29 -16.54 -16.70
C LEU A 176 1.01 -17.62 -17.52
N ARG A 177 2.31 -17.45 -17.82
CA ARG A 177 3.11 -18.49 -18.51
C ARG A 177 3.26 -19.78 -17.71
N GLN A 178 3.25 -19.70 -16.39
CA GLN A 178 3.33 -20.86 -15.49
C GLN A 178 1.98 -21.57 -15.32
N GLY A 179 0.90 -21.06 -15.93
CA GLY A 179 -0.42 -21.68 -15.90
C GLY A 179 -1.32 -21.22 -14.75
N TYR A 180 -0.97 -20.12 -14.06
CA TYR A 180 -1.90 -19.52 -13.09
C TYR A 180 -3.13 -18.96 -13.81
N PRO A 181 -4.35 -19.18 -13.29
CA PRO A 181 -5.57 -18.63 -13.89
C PRO A 181 -5.64 -17.10 -13.85
N ALA A 182 -5.04 -16.51 -12.81
CA ALA A 182 -5.04 -15.08 -12.58
C ALA A 182 -3.84 -14.66 -11.73
N TRP A 183 -3.59 -13.36 -11.67
CA TRP A 183 -2.54 -12.77 -10.85
C TRP A 183 -3.02 -11.46 -10.23
N ILE A 184 -2.48 -11.13 -9.05
CA ILE A 184 -2.79 -9.91 -8.30
C ILE A 184 -1.52 -9.06 -8.27
N ALA A 185 -1.64 -7.78 -8.63
CA ALA A 185 -0.53 -6.85 -8.63
C ALA A 185 -0.33 -6.25 -7.24
N ALA A 186 0.90 -6.25 -6.73
CA ALA A 186 1.21 -5.68 -5.43
C ALA A 186 1.82 -4.27 -5.57
N ALA A 187 1.37 -3.33 -4.75
CA ALA A 187 1.87 -1.97 -4.73
C ALA A 187 1.99 -1.47 -3.29
N ALA A 188 3.02 -0.68 -3.02
CA ALA A 188 3.31 -0.15 -1.70
C ALA A 188 3.78 1.31 -1.81
N PRO A 189 3.35 2.20 -0.90
CA PRO A 189 3.78 3.60 -0.88
C PRO A 189 5.30 3.77 -0.85
N GLN A 190 5.97 3.14 0.11
CA GLN A 190 7.41 3.18 0.35
C GLN A 190 7.82 2.02 1.28
N ASP A 191 9.12 1.76 1.43
CA ASP A 191 9.65 0.79 2.41
C ASP A 191 10.92 1.37 3.03
N SER A 192 10.85 1.66 4.32
CA SER A 192 11.96 2.15 5.12
C SER A 192 12.01 1.39 6.44
N ARG A 193 13.14 0.75 6.72
CA ARG A 193 13.33 -0.09 7.91
C ARG A 193 14.41 0.50 8.82
N PRO A 194 14.07 1.47 9.69
CA PRO A 194 15.02 2.09 10.61
C PRO A 194 15.78 1.09 11.50
N LYS A 195 15.12 0.01 11.91
CA LYS A 195 15.73 -1.04 12.73
C LYS A 195 16.89 -1.74 12.01
N ASP A 196 16.70 -2.00 10.71
CA ASP A 196 17.68 -2.71 9.90
C ASP A 196 18.68 -1.76 9.24
N GLY A 197 18.35 -0.48 9.14
CA GLY A 197 19.20 0.56 8.54
C GLY A 197 19.18 0.51 7.01
N PHE A 198 18.02 0.23 6.40
CA PHE A 198 17.88 0.33 4.95
C PHE A 198 16.53 0.92 4.52
N THR A 199 16.49 1.41 3.29
CA THR A 199 15.27 1.88 2.62
C THR A 199 15.30 1.45 1.16
N PHE A 200 14.13 1.24 0.56
CA PHE A 200 14.02 1.18 -0.89
C PHE A 200 13.61 2.55 -1.43
N GLU A 201 14.32 3.04 -2.43
CA GLU A 201 14.06 4.38 -2.98
C GLU A 201 12.79 4.39 -3.85
N ALA A 202 11.70 4.93 -3.29
CA ALA A 202 10.39 5.05 -3.93
C ALA A 202 10.31 6.15 -4.99
N ARG A 203 11.19 7.17 -4.92
CA ARG A 203 11.18 8.38 -5.76
C ARG A 203 9.84 9.13 -5.70
N GLY A 204 9.41 9.48 -4.48
CA GLY A 204 8.08 10.05 -4.25
C GLY A 204 7.00 9.00 -4.49
N SER A 205 5.98 9.31 -5.28
CA SER A 205 4.92 8.33 -5.59
C SER A 205 5.25 7.36 -6.72
N ARG A 206 6.33 7.59 -7.48
CA ARG A 206 6.59 6.89 -8.74
C ARG A 206 6.59 5.37 -8.60
N SER A 207 7.29 4.84 -7.60
CA SER A 207 7.34 3.40 -7.37
C SER A 207 5.95 2.79 -7.17
N PHE A 208 5.11 3.46 -6.38
CA PHE A 208 3.74 3.05 -6.08
C PHE A 208 2.85 3.12 -7.32
N THR A 209 2.86 4.24 -8.03
CA THR A 209 2.03 4.44 -9.23
C THR A 209 2.44 3.54 -10.39
N ASP A 210 3.75 3.31 -10.58
CA ASP A 210 4.26 2.42 -11.64
C ASP A 210 3.82 0.96 -11.37
N ALA A 211 3.78 0.52 -10.11
CA ALA A 211 3.29 -0.80 -9.74
C ALA A 211 1.77 -0.96 -9.99
N LEU A 212 0.99 0.06 -9.62
CA LEU A 212 -0.46 0.09 -9.86
C LEU A 212 -0.77 0.07 -11.35
N MET A 213 -0.07 0.88 -12.15
CA MET A 213 -0.20 0.90 -13.61
C MET A 213 0.18 -0.44 -14.23
N ALA A 214 1.25 -1.09 -13.77
CA ALA A 214 1.60 -2.43 -14.26
C ALA A 214 0.49 -3.46 -13.99
N GLY A 215 -0.25 -3.32 -12.89
CA GLY A 215 -1.43 -4.13 -12.59
C GLY A 215 -2.61 -3.83 -13.53
N ILE A 216 -2.90 -2.55 -13.75
CA ILE A 216 -3.97 -2.09 -14.66
C ILE A 216 -3.67 -2.55 -16.10
N ASP A 217 -2.51 -2.17 -16.65
CA ASP A 217 -2.11 -2.46 -18.03
C ASP A 217 -1.86 -3.95 -18.26
N GLY A 218 -1.43 -4.66 -17.22
CA GLY A 218 -1.15 -6.09 -17.28
C GLY A 218 -2.37 -6.98 -17.05
N GLY A 219 -3.56 -6.40 -16.84
CA GLY A 219 -4.79 -7.15 -16.61
C GLY A 219 -4.76 -8.01 -15.35
N ALA A 220 -4.21 -7.48 -14.25
CA ALA A 220 -4.30 -8.13 -12.95
C ALA A 220 -5.76 -8.29 -12.53
N SER A 221 -6.10 -9.39 -11.85
CA SER A 221 -7.45 -9.64 -11.34
C SER A 221 -7.75 -8.90 -10.03
N GLY A 222 -6.73 -8.29 -9.42
CA GLY A 222 -6.85 -7.49 -8.22
C GLY A 222 -5.58 -6.68 -7.96
N LEU A 223 -5.71 -5.72 -7.04
CA LEU A 223 -4.60 -4.96 -6.49
C LEU A 223 -4.41 -5.32 -5.02
N HIS A 224 -3.18 -5.64 -4.63
CA HIS A 224 -2.78 -5.84 -3.23
C HIS A 224 -1.99 -4.62 -2.77
N LEU A 225 -2.60 -3.81 -1.90
CA LEU A 225 -2.00 -2.58 -1.36
C LEU A 225 -1.27 -2.88 -0.05
N VAL A 226 0.05 -2.99 -0.14
CA VAL A 226 0.94 -3.43 0.94
C VAL A 226 1.59 -2.21 1.57
N THR A 227 1.27 -1.82 2.80
CA THR A 227 0.28 -2.37 3.72
C THR A 227 -0.75 -1.32 4.08
N TRP A 228 -1.82 -1.70 4.78
CA TRP A 228 -2.68 -0.69 5.40
C TRP A 228 -1.93 0.07 6.50
N ASN A 229 -1.24 -0.63 7.42
CA ASN A 229 -0.78 -0.03 8.68
C ASN A 229 0.56 -0.54 9.25
N ASP A 230 1.49 -1.03 8.43
CA ASP A 230 2.82 -1.42 8.90
C ASP A 230 3.79 -0.22 9.04
N TYR A 231 3.66 0.47 10.17
CA TYR A 231 4.52 1.58 10.59
C TYR A 231 5.96 1.18 10.93
N THR A 232 6.25 -0.12 11.04
CA THR A 232 7.61 -0.58 11.33
C THR A 232 8.48 -0.58 10.08
N GLU A 233 7.84 -0.73 8.92
CA GLU A 233 8.44 -0.69 7.57
C GLU A 233 8.11 0.60 6.79
N ALA A 234 7.35 1.52 7.39
CA ALA A 234 6.89 2.77 6.75
C ALA A 234 6.12 2.52 5.44
N SER A 235 5.42 1.38 5.33
CA SER A 235 4.70 0.97 4.12
C SER A 235 3.20 1.26 4.20
N GLU A 236 2.75 1.95 5.25
CA GLU A 236 1.35 2.23 5.48
C GLU A 236 0.73 3.10 4.38
N LEU A 237 -0.40 2.63 3.84
CA LEU A 237 -1.30 3.41 3.02
C LEU A 237 -2.25 4.25 3.87
N GLN A 238 -2.57 3.78 5.09
CA GLN A 238 -3.49 4.48 5.96
C GLN A 238 -2.98 5.90 6.26
N PRO A 239 -3.88 6.88 6.42
CA PRO A 239 -3.46 8.22 6.75
C PRO A 239 -2.62 8.29 8.03
N SER A 240 -1.50 9.01 7.98
CA SER A 240 -0.54 9.07 9.09
C SER A 240 -0.19 10.50 9.49
N THR A 241 0.50 10.66 10.62
CA THR A 241 1.01 11.97 11.05
C THR A 241 2.02 12.60 10.10
N ALA A 242 2.64 11.85 9.16
CA ALA A 242 3.69 12.35 8.27
C ALA A 242 3.29 12.30 6.78
N THR A 243 2.90 11.15 6.25
CA THR A 243 2.33 11.05 4.89
C THR A 243 0.96 11.71 4.77
N ARG A 244 0.26 11.88 5.91
CA ARG A 244 -1.11 12.40 5.97
C ARG A 244 -2.00 11.66 4.97
N PHE A 245 -2.70 12.33 4.08
CA PHE A 245 -3.55 11.67 3.09
C PHE A 245 -2.89 11.50 1.72
N ALA A 246 -1.58 11.75 1.58
CA ALA A 246 -0.96 11.82 0.26
C ALA A 246 -1.06 10.52 -0.54
N TYR A 247 -0.52 9.41 -0.03
CA TYR A 247 -0.63 8.12 -0.71
C TYR A 247 -2.06 7.57 -0.75
N TYR A 248 -2.86 7.88 0.27
CA TYR A 248 -4.28 7.53 0.35
C TYR A 248 -5.10 8.14 -0.81
N ASP A 249 -4.93 9.45 -1.07
CA ASP A 249 -5.62 10.15 -2.16
C ASP A 249 -5.10 9.71 -3.54
N ILE A 250 -3.79 9.44 -3.67
CA ILE A 250 -3.22 8.86 -4.90
C ILE A 250 -3.83 7.47 -5.16
N ALA A 251 -3.87 6.60 -4.14
CA ALA A 251 -4.44 5.26 -4.27
C ALA A 251 -5.91 5.31 -4.70
N ALA A 252 -6.72 6.23 -4.16
CA ALA A 252 -8.12 6.38 -4.53
C ALA A 252 -8.33 6.56 -6.05
N TYR A 253 -7.48 7.36 -6.70
CA TYR A 253 -7.54 7.56 -8.15
C TYR A 253 -7.25 6.27 -8.92
N TYR A 254 -6.20 5.55 -8.54
CA TYR A 254 -5.80 4.31 -9.21
C TYR A 254 -6.72 3.12 -8.91
N ILE A 255 -7.31 3.05 -7.71
CA ILE A 255 -8.34 2.05 -7.38
C ILE A 255 -9.57 2.28 -8.27
N ALA A 256 -10.02 3.52 -8.39
CA ALA A 256 -11.14 3.86 -9.26
C ALA A 256 -10.82 3.56 -10.74
N TRP A 257 -9.61 3.87 -11.20
CA TRP A 257 -9.16 3.51 -12.54
C TRP A 257 -9.21 2.00 -12.74
N PHE A 258 -8.56 1.23 -11.87
CA PHE A 258 -8.51 -0.23 -11.96
C PHE A 258 -9.91 -0.86 -12.05
N LYS A 259 -10.84 -0.41 -11.21
CA LYS A 259 -12.22 -0.91 -11.20
C LYS A 259 -13.02 -0.52 -12.44
N ASN A 260 -12.81 0.68 -12.97
CA ASN A 260 -13.55 1.17 -14.13
C ASN A 260 -12.95 0.73 -15.47
N GLY A 261 -11.70 0.25 -15.48
CA GLY A 261 -10.93 -0.03 -16.70
C GLY A 261 -10.44 1.22 -17.42
N SER A 262 -10.75 2.42 -16.91
CA SER A 262 -10.35 3.71 -17.50
C SER A 262 -10.10 4.75 -16.40
N PRO A 263 -9.23 5.76 -16.63
CA PRO A 263 -8.98 6.81 -15.65
C PRO A 263 -10.29 7.48 -15.21
N PRO A 264 -10.53 7.69 -13.90
CA PRO A 264 -11.73 8.38 -13.46
C PRO A 264 -11.68 9.85 -13.90
N LYS A 265 -12.87 10.43 -14.15
CA LYS A 265 -12.99 11.85 -14.48
C LYS A 265 -12.47 12.70 -13.31
N ILE A 266 -11.63 13.69 -13.62
CA ILE A 266 -11.20 14.69 -12.65
C ILE A 266 -12.24 15.81 -12.60
N GLU A 267 -12.84 16.01 -11.44
CA GLU A 267 -13.92 16.99 -11.24
C GLU A 267 -13.47 18.30 -10.59
N ARG A 268 -12.29 18.30 -9.97
CA ARG A 268 -11.74 19.47 -9.27
C ARG A 268 -10.23 19.52 -9.43
N ASP A 269 -9.71 20.71 -9.70
CA ASP A 269 -8.26 20.94 -9.70
C ASP A 269 -7.69 20.78 -8.29
N GLY A 270 -6.55 20.12 -8.19
CA GLY A 270 -5.80 20.02 -6.95
C GLY A 270 -4.57 19.16 -7.12
N PHE A 271 -3.84 18.97 -6.03
CA PHE A 271 -2.61 18.19 -6.06
C PHE A 271 -2.34 17.53 -4.71
N VAL A 272 -1.57 16.45 -4.77
CA VAL A 272 -0.86 15.84 -3.66
C VAL A 272 0.62 16.19 -3.78
N GLY A 273 1.22 16.66 -2.69
CA GLY A 273 2.64 16.96 -2.59
C GLY A 273 3.38 15.91 -1.75
N LEU A 274 4.56 15.49 -2.21
CA LEU A 274 5.46 14.58 -1.49
C LEU A 274 6.89 15.13 -1.47
N HIS A 275 7.52 15.12 -0.30
CA HIS A 275 8.96 15.35 -0.16
C HIS A 275 9.49 14.80 1.16
N ARG A 276 10.79 14.56 1.25
CA ARG A 276 11.44 14.23 2.53
C ARG A 276 11.52 15.46 3.42
N LYS A 277 11.56 15.27 4.74
CA LYS A 277 11.76 16.34 5.73
C LYS A 277 13.22 16.76 5.89
N GLN A 278 14.12 16.16 5.11
CA GLN A 278 15.54 16.42 5.10
C GLN A 278 16.13 16.01 3.75
N LEU A 279 17.31 16.54 3.44
CA LEU A 279 18.14 15.98 2.37
C LEU A 279 18.75 14.67 2.88
N PHE A 280 18.56 13.58 2.15
CA PHE A 280 18.95 12.27 2.65
C PHE A 280 20.43 11.98 2.36
N ARG A 281 21.23 11.81 3.42
CA ARG A 281 22.70 11.60 3.33
C ARG A 281 23.07 10.28 4.00
N PRO A 282 22.81 9.13 3.36
CA PRO A 282 22.83 7.80 4.01
C PRO A 282 24.15 7.43 4.71
N ASP A 283 25.28 7.99 4.26
CA ASP A 283 26.62 7.71 4.80
C ASP A 283 27.01 8.60 5.99
N ASP A 284 26.23 9.65 6.29
CA ASP A 284 26.54 10.58 7.38
C ASP A 284 26.27 9.93 8.75
N ARG A 285 27.36 9.46 9.39
CA ARG A 285 27.35 8.79 10.70
C ARG A 285 27.07 9.73 11.88
N SER A 286 27.16 11.05 11.69
CA SER A 286 26.83 12.00 12.76
C SER A 286 25.35 11.96 13.15
N ARG A 287 24.51 11.35 12.31
CA ARG A 287 23.05 11.25 12.46
C ARG A 287 22.57 9.84 12.79
N GLY A 288 23.48 9.00 13.31
CA GLY A 288 23.21 7.62 13.74
C GLY A 288 23.81 6.56 12.82
N LYS A 289 23.25 5.35 12.86
CA LYS A 289 23.67 4.23 12.00
C LYS A 289 23.60 4.63 10.52
N PRO A 290 24.60 4.28 9.69
CA PRO A 290 24.52 4.48 8.25
C PRO A 290 23.34 3.72 7.66
N TRP A 291 22.83 4.23 6.54
CA TRP A 291 21.70 3.65 5.82
C TRP A 291 22.14 3.04 4.50
N HIS A 292 21.53 1.92 4.14
CA HIS A 292 21.68 1.33 2.81
C HIS A 292 20.46 1.63 1.96
N ILE A 293 20.67 2.19 0.77
CA ILE A 293 19.61 2.40 -0.21
C ILE A 293 19.55 1.19 -1.14
N ARG A 294 18.37 0.60 -1.28
CA ARG A 294 18.11 -0.54 -2.15
C ARG A 294 17.26 -0.13 -3.35
N GLY A 295 17.42 -0.86 -4.46
CA GLY A 295 16.59 -0.67 -5.66
C GLY A 295 16.91 0.57 -6.50
N GLY A 296 18.01 1.28 -6.21
CA GLY A 296 18.51 2.41 -6.99
C GLY A 296 19.20 3.47 -6.13
N PRO A 297 19.81 4.51 -6.73
CA PRO A 297 20.38 5.62 -5.99
C PRO A 297 19.27 6.48 -5.38
N GLY A 298 19.51 6.96 -4.16
CA GLY A 298 18.63 7.88 -3.46
C GLY A 298 18.48 9.22 -4.19
N VAL A 299 17.31 9.82 -4.14
CA VAL A 299 17.04 11.13 -4.77
C VAL A 299 16.37 12.12 -3.84
N ASP A 300 16.87 13.35 -3.83
CA ASP A 300 16.27 14.46 -3.10
C ASP A 300 15.37 15.27 -4.03
N ILE A 301 14.08 14.96 -3.98
CA ILE A 301 13.05 15.60 -4.82
C ILE A 301 11.89 16.13 -3.99
N VAL A 302 11.25 17.15 -4.54
CA VAL A 302 9.91 17.59 -4.19
C VAL A 302 9.01 17.22 -5.36
N GLU A 303 7.93 16.50 -5.10
CA GLU A 303 7.00 16.01 -6.11
C GLU A 303 5.60 16.59 -5.91
N MET A 304 4.97 17.00 -7.01
CA MET A 304 3.56 17.31 -7.12
C MET A 304 2.89 16.26 -8.03
N THR A 305 1.88 15.57 -7.53
CA THR A 305 0.91 14.83 -8.34
C THR A 305 -0.34 15.70 -8.48
N ALA A 306 -0.51 16.36 -9.62
CA ALA A 306 -1.61 17.25 -9.93
C ALA A 306 -2.76 16.49 -10.62
N PHE A 307 -3.99 16.91 -10.32
CA PHE A 307 -5.22 16.47 -10.96
C PHE A 307 -5.89 17.71 -11.56
N LEU A 308 -6.03 17.75 -12.88
CA LEU A 308 -6.47 18.94 -13.61
C LEU A 308 -7.71 18.68 -14.45
N THR A 309 -8.68 19.57 -14.32
CA THR A 309 -9.91 19.62 -15.14
C THR A 309 -9.69 20.27 -16.50
N ALA A 310 -8.67 21.12 -16.62
CA ALA A 310 -8.29 21.87 -17.81
C ALA A 310 -6.79 22.20 -17.76
N PRO A 311 -6.13 22.53 -18.90
CA PRO A 311 -4.72 22.91 -18.92
C PRO A 311 -4.36 23.98 -17.88
N ALA A 312 -3.18 23.84 -17.27
CA ALA A 312 -2.69 24.74 -16.24
C ALA A 312 -1.16 24.70 -16.11
N GLU A 313 -0.60 25.70 -15.45
CA GLU A 313 0.79 25.74 -15.03
C GLU A 313 0.93 25.13 -13.63
N LEU A 314 1.81 24.15 -13.48
CA LEU A 314 2.21 23.60 -12.20
C LEU A 314 3.43 24.36 -11.69
N ARG A 315 3.46 24.72 -10.39
CA ARG A 315 4.59 25.41 -9.76
C ARG A 315 5.02 24.70 -8.48
N ILE A 316 6.31 24.43 -8.34
CA ILE A 316 6.96 23.97 -7.11
C ILE A 316 8.00 25.00 -6.69
N THR A 317 7.92 25.49 -5.46
CA THR A 317 8.93 26.39 -4.87
C THR A 317 9.66 25.68 -3.74
N THR A 318 10.99 25.67 -3.81
CA THR A 318 11.89 25.01 -2.85
C THR A 318 13.26 25.68 -2.87
N GLY A 319 13.88 25.87 -1.70
CA GLY A 319 15.15 26.60 -1.59
C GLY A 319 15.12 28.04 -2.14
N GLY A 320 13.95 28.69 -2.12
CA GLY A 320 13.75 30.03 -2.68
C GLY A 320 13.67 30.11 -4.21
N LYS A 321 13.69 28.97 -4.92
CA LYS A 321 13.55 28.89 -6.38
C LYS A 321 12.19 28.29 -6.75
N THR A 322 11.57 28.83 -7.79
CA THR A 322 10.32 28.32 -8.36
C THR A 322 10.61 27.58 -9.66
N PHE A 323 10.08 26.37 -9.78
CA PHE A 323 10.10 25.54 -10.97
C PHE A 323 8.68 25.46 -11.51
N SER A 324 8.52 25.56 -12.82
CA SER A 324 7.21 25.57 -13.48
C SER A 324 7.15 24.63 -14.68
N GLU A 325 5.97 24.09 -14.95
CA GLU A 325 5.68 23.30 -16.16
C GLU A 325 4.23 23.55 -16.62
N GLN A 326 4.02 23.73 -17.92
CA GLN A 326 2.67 23.79 -18.52
C GLN A 326 2.22 22.39 -18.92
N VAL A 327 1.03 21.99 -18.47
CA VAL A 327 0.50 20.64 -18.72
C VAL A 327 -0.97 20.71 -19.18
N PRO A 328 -1.44 19.71 -19.96
CA PRO A 328 -2.85 19.62 -20.34
C PRO A 328 -3.75 19.25 -19.14
N ALA A 329 -5.04 19.03 -19.40
CA ALA A 329 -5.94 18.40 -18.43
C ALA A 329 -5.53 16.94 -18.18
N GLY A 330 -5.84 16.41 -17.00
CA GLY A 330 -5.48 15.06 -16.59
C GLY A 330 -4.66 15.01 -15.31
N MET A 331 -4.15 13.82 -14.99
CA MET A 331 -3.24 13.62 -13.87
C MET A 331 -1.80 13.76 -14.35
N HIS A 332 -0.99 14.57 -13.64
CA HIS A 332 0.38 14.87 -14.00
C HIS A 332 1.30 14.79 -12.78
N ARG A 333 2.44 14.13 -12.94
CA ARG A 333 3.52 14.11 -11.95
C ARG A 333 4.61 15.09 -12.37
N PHE A 334 4.87 16.10 -11.54
CA PHE A 334 5.90 17.11 -11.71
C PHE A 334 6.88 17.08 -10.54
N THR A 335 8.18 17.19 -10.81
CA THR A 335 9.22 17.13 -9.76
C THR A 335 10.23 18.26 -9.87
N ALA A 336 10.68 18.77 -8.73
CA ALA A 336 11.79 19.70 -8.62
C ALA A 336 12.88 19.15 -7.67
N PRO A 337 14.15 19.58 -7.81
CA PRO A 337 15.20 19.25 -6.83
C PRO A 337 14.83 19.75 -5.43
N ALA A 338 15.01 18.92 -4.41
CA ALA A 338 14.77 19.35 -3.03
C ALA A 338 15.92 20.22 -2.52
N ALA A 339 15.59 21.27 -1.76
CA ALA A 339 16.54 22.14 -1.11
C ALA A 339 16.04 22.47 0.32
N VAL A 340 16.99 22.75 1.21
CA VAL A 340 16.70 23.14 2.60
C VAL A 340 15.74 24.33 2.64
N GLY A 341 14.79 24.29 3.57
CA GLY A 341 13.81 25.34 3.80
C GLY A 341 12.38 24.92 3.49
N SER A 342 11.51 25.93 3.31
CA SER A 342 10.09 25.72 3.07
C SER A 342 9.82 25.24 1.65
N VAL A 343 8.84 24.35 1.52
CA VAL A 343 8.27 23.91 0.24
C VAL A 343 6.88 24.51 0.06
N SER A 344 6.58 25.02 -1.13
CA SER A 344 5.21 25.39 -1.52
C SER A 344 4.92 24.99 -2.96
N MET A 345 3.63 24.85 -3.26
CA MET A 345 3.13 24.32 -4.51
C MET A 345 1.90 25.12 -4.94
N ALA A 346 1.74 25.35 -6.24
CA ALA A 346 0.56 25.99 -6.80
C ALA A 346 0.20 25.42 -8.18
N ILE A 347 -1.09 25.39 -8.47
CA ILE A 347 -1.63 25.25 -9.81
C ILE A 347 -2.13 26.63 -10.23
N VAL A 348 -1.66 27.12 -11.36
CA VAL A 348 -1.93 28.46 -11.87
C VAL A 348 -2.63 28.37 -13.21
N ARG A 349 -3.75 29.06 -13.36
CA ARG A 349 -4.47 29.19 -14.63
C ARG A 349 -4.81 30.66 -14.87
N ASN A 350 -4.47 31.16 -16.06
CA ASN A 350 -4.68 32.56 -16.44
C ASN A 350 -4.12 33.56 -15.40
N GLY A 351 -2.92 33.27 -14.88
CA GLY A 351 -2.24 34.10 -13.89
C GLY A 351 -2.82 34.04 -12.46
N ARG A 352 -3.85 33.23 -12.20
CA ARG A 352 -4.47 33.07 -10.88
C ARG A 352 -4.19 31.68 -10.30
N ASN A 353 -3.94 31.61 -9.00
CA ASN A 353 -3.85 30.32 -8.29
C ASN A 353 -5.24 29.69 -8.21
N VAL A 354 -5.41 28.51 -8.80
CA VAL A 354 -6.63 27.69 -8.64
C VAL A 354 -6.51 26.71 -7.49
N ALA A 355 -5.28 26.33 -7.12
CA ALA A 355 -4.97 25.63 -5.88
C ALA A 355 -3.56 26.04 -5.43
N SER A 356 -3.33 26.16 -4.12
CA SER A 356 -2.00 26.42 -3.58
C SER A 356 -1.87 25.91 -2.15
N CYS A 357 -0.72 25.35 -1.82
CA CYS A 357 -0.39 24.92 -0.45
C CYS A 357 1.07 25.17 -0.13
N LYS A 358 1.33 25.56 1.11
CA LYS A 358 2.64 25.45 1.73
C LYS A 358 2.70 24.10 2.44
N SER A 359 3.79 23.37 2.27
CA SER A 359 3.99 22.12 3.00
C SER A 359 4.00 22.40 4.51
N PRO A 360 3.34 21.58 5.33
CA PRO A 360 3.48 21.65 6.78
C PRO A 360 4.86 21.16 7.25
N TRP A 361 5.67 20.61 6.34
CA TRP A 361 7.01 20.12 6.61
C TRP A 361 8.06 21.05 6.01
N THR A 362 9.11 21.30 6.78
CA THR A 362 10.33 21.96 6.31
C THR A 362 11.34 20.89 5.92
N ILE A 363 12.18 21.18 4.92
CA ILE A 363 13.38 20.38 4.64
C ILE A 363 14.47 20.90 5.56
N GLU A 364 14.77 20.15 6.62
CA GLU A 364 15.68 20.54 7.68
C GLU A 364 17.14 20.55 7.21
N ALA A 365 17.88 21.59 7.61
CA ALA A 365 19.33 21.67 7.38
C ALA A 365 20.11 20.69 8.27
N GLN A 366 19.61 20.50 9.50
CA GLN A 366 20.28 19.76 10.56
C GLN A 366 19.30 18.85 11.31
N PRO A 367 18.74 17.81 10.65
CA PRO A 367 17.94 16.81 11.33
C PRO A 367 18.76 16.04 12.38
N ASP A 368 18.13 15.67 13.49
CA ASP A 368 18.72 14.89 14.58
C ASP A 368 19.10 13.46 14.14
N ARG A 369 18.34 12.88 13.21
CA ARG A 369 18.52 11.53 12.68
C ARG A 369 18.10 11.44 11.22
N HIS A 370 18.71 10.49 10.50
CA HIS A 370 18.28 10.14 9.15
C HIS A 370 16.84 9.62 9.10
N ASN A 371 16.06 10.18 8.18
CA ASN A 371 14.71 9.76 7.87
C ASN A 371 14.49 9.78 6.34
N PRO A 372 14.53 8.62 5.67
CA PRO A 372 14.34 8.52 4.22
C PRO A 372 12.87 8.59 3.78
N VAL A 373 11.94 8.59 4.73
CA VAL A 373 10.49 8.57 4.49
C VAL A 373 10.04 9.85 3.81
N TYR A 374 9.22 9.73 2.76
CA TYR A 374 8.53 10.85 2.15
C TYR A 374 7.33 11.25 3.01
N ALA A 375 7.25 12.53 3.36
CA ALA A 375 6.10 13.13 4.00
C ALA A 375 5.18 13.77 2.95
N GLY A 376 3.91 13.91 3.29
CA GLY A 376 2.87 14.30 2.33
C GLY A 376 2.01 15.46 2.79
N PHE A 377 1.31 16.08 1.85
CA PHE A 377 0.23 17.07 2.05
C PHE A 377 -0.62 17.18 0.78
N SER A 378 -1.86 17.69 0.89
CA SER A 378 -2.81 17.73 -0.22
C SER A 378 -3.59 19.03 -0.25
N SER A 379 -3.61 19.72 -1.40
CA SER A 379 -4.51 20.88 -1.59
C SER A 379 -5.97 20.47 -1.65
N LEU A 380 -6.25 19.19 -1.94
CA LEU A 380 -7.61 18.64 -1.92
C LEU A 380 -8.18 18.54 -0.49
N ARG A 381 -7.33 18.69 0.53
CA ARG A 381 -7.66 18.57 1.97
C ARG A 381 -7.19 19.77 2.80
N GLY A 382 -7.09 20.95 2.20
CA GLY A 382 -6.70 22.17 2.92
C GLY A 382 -5.25 22.14 3.40
N CYS A 383 -4.35 21.55 2.59
CA CYS A 383 -2.93 21.35 2.88
C CYS A 383 -2.65 20.32 3.98
N ASN A 384 -3.64 19.49 4.31
CA ASN A 384 -3.48 18.30 5.15
C ASN A 384 -3.22 17.04 4.35
#